data_AF-A0A914DF60-F1
#
_entry.id   AF-A0A914DF60-F1
#
_cell.length_a   1.000
_cell.length_b   1.000
_cell.length_c   1.000
_cell.angle_alpha   90.00
_cell.angle_beta   90.00
_cell.angle_gamma   90.00
#
_symmetry.space_group_name_H-M   'P 1'
#
loop_
_entity.id
_entity.type
_entity.pdbx_description
1 polymer ?
#
loop_
_entity_poly.entity_id
_entity_poly.type
_entity_poly.pdbx_seq_one_letter_code
_entity_poly.pdbx_strand_id
1 'polypeptide(L)'
;MKLMKILYKSSIKNEDNVVTVFELLNQQLDQRLDNFVDYFERTYIEEPNRRSLRGVVRRNSLFAVIEWNMNQRTLTDSGRTNNSVEGYNHKLNNHFRVSHPPLWDFINGLKKFHESIEADLFDLNAKKDIHKPRPVWEHIEARKRHIVQRYDRAKWQQFLESMADTMLF
;
A
#
# COMPACT_ATOMS: atom_id res chain seq x y z
N MET A 1 -12.03 -6.26 -8.80
CA MET A 1 -10.89 -5.30 -8.76
C MET A 1 -10.89 -4.35 -7.55
N LYS A 2 -12.05 -3.85 -7.06
CA LYS A 2 -12.13 -3.00 -5.84
C LYS A 2 -11.68 -3.73 -4.56
N LEU A 3 -12.04 -5.01 -4.39
CA LEU A 3 -11.66 -5.82 -3.22
C LEU A 3 -10.14 -6.11 -3.12
N MET A 4 -9.40 -6.10 -4.22
CA MET A 4 -7.94 -6.34 -4.25
C MET A 4 -7.11 -5.17 -3.70
N LYS A 5 -7.51 -3.92 -3.99
CA LYS A 5 -6.81 -2.75 -3.44
C LYS A 5 -6.95 -2.69 -1.92
N ILE A 6 -8.01 -3.29 -1.39
CA ILE A 6 -8.28 -3.36 0.05
C ILE A 6 -7.31 -4.33 0.71
N LEU A 7 -7.11 -5.55 0.19
CA LEU A 7 -6.19 -6.54 0.76
C LEU A 7 -4.72 -6.11 0.69
N TYR A 8 -4.26 -5.50 -0.40
CA TYR A 8 -2.87 -5.02 -0.50
C TYR A 8 -2.57 -3.79 0.39
N LYS A 9 -3.61 -3.07 0.84
CA LYS A 9 -3.48 -1.94 1.77
C LYS A 9 -4.18 -2.20 3.11
N SER A 10 -4.55 -3.45 3.40
CA SER A 10 -5.42 -3.77 4.53
C SER A 10 -4.64 -3.67 5.81
N SER A 11 -4.97 -2.67 6.61
CA SER A 11 -4.59 -2.56 8.01
C SER A 11 -5.49 -3.43 8.89
N ILE A 12 -5.67 -4.70 8.55
CA ILE A 12 -6.46 -5.63 9.37
C ILE A 12 -5.66 -5.93 10.64
N LYS A 13 -6.34 -5.85 11.78
CA LYS A 13 -5.73 -6.03 13.09
C LYS A 13 -5.42 -7.52 13.31
N ASN A 14 -4.15 -7.87 13.50
CA ASN A 14 -3.64 -9.21 13.82
C ASN A 14 -3.67 -10.24 12.65
N GLU A 15 -2.67 -11.12 12.61
CA GLU A 15 -2.43 -12.08 11.52
C GLU A 15 -3.56 -13.10 11.38
N ASP A 16 -4.10 -13.59 12.50
CA ASP A 16 -5.23 -14.54 12.52
C ASP A 16 -6.51 -14.00 11.87
N ASN A 17 -6.70 -12.68 11.93
CA ASN A 17 -7.86 -12.04 11.32
C ASN A 17 -7.67 -11.85 9.81
N VAL A 18 -6.43 -11.70 9.34
CA VAL A 18 -6.13 -11.56 7.90
C VAL A 18 -6.53 -12.82 7.16
N VAL A 19 -6.13 -13.99 7.67
CA VAL A 19 -6.48 -15.30 7.07
C VAL A 19 -8.00 -15.50 7.08
N THR A 20 -8.65 -15.28 8.24
CA THR A 20 -10.10 -15.43 8.38
C THR A 20 -10.86 -14.54 7.38
N VAL A 21 -10.47 -13.26 7.28
CA VAL A 21 -11.12 -12.30 6.39
C VAL A 21 -10.87 -12.65 4.92
N PHE A 22 -9.67 -13.12 4.58
CA PHE A 22 -9.35 -13.58 3.23
C PHE A 22 -10.22 -14.77 2.81
N GLU A 23 -10.39 -15.77 3.68
CA GLU A 23 -11.24 -16.93 3.39
C GLU A 23 -12.70 -16.54 3.17
N LEU A 24 -13.24 -15.64 3.99
CA LEU A 24 -14.60 -15.13 3.85
C LEU A 24 -14.78 -14.29 2.58
N LEU A 25 -13.75 -13.52 2.20
CA LEU A 25 -13.73 -12.80 0.93
C LEU A 25 -13.71 -13.77 -0.25
N ASN A 26 -12.89 -14.81 -0.20
CA ASN A 26 -12.74 -15.76 -1.29
C ASN A 26 -14.07 -16.43 -1.66
N GLN A 27 -14.91 -16.73 -0.66
CA GLN A 27 -16.25 -17.27 -0.88
C GLN A 27 -17.19 -16.33 -1.66
N GLN A 28 -16.89 -15.04 -1.71
CA GLN A 28 -17.70 -14.00 -2.36
C GLN A 28 -17.09 -13.52 -3.68
N LEU A 29 -15.89 -13.99 -4.04
CA LEU A 29 -15.21 -13.59 -5.27
C LEU A 29 -15.71 -14.39 -6.47
N ASP A 30 -15.69 -13.72 -7.61
CA ASP A 30 -16.00 -14.33 -8.92
C ASP A 30 -14.87 -15.28 -9.33
N GLN A 31 -15.23 -16.48 -9.81
CA GLN A 31 -14.30 -17.52 -10.29
C GLN A 31 -13.31 -17.02 -11.35
N ARG A 32 -13.66 -15.95 -12.09
CA ARG A 32 -12.72 -15.29 -13.02
C ARG A 32 -11.46 -14.76 -12.35
N LEU A 33 -11.43 -14.63 -11.02
CA LEU A 33 -10.30 -14.17 -10.23
C LEU A 33 -9.47 -15.30 -9.61
N ASP A 34 -9.82 -16.57 -9.84
CA ASP A 34 -9.18 -17.73 -9.18
C ASP A 34 -7.66 -17.73 -9.35
N ASN A 35 -7.15 -17.49 -10.56
CA ASN A 35 -5.70 -17.40 -10.82
C ASN A 35 -5.01 -16.33 -9.97
N PHE A 36 -5.69 -15.22 -9.70
CA PHE A 36 -5.16 -14.19 -8.83
C PHE A 36 -5.25 -14.60 -7.37
N VAL A 37 -6.38 -15.17 -6.94
CA VAL A 37 -6.56 -15.64 -5.56
C VAL A 37 -5.46 -16.64 -5.23
N ASP A 38 -5.21 -17.62 -6.10
CA ASP A 38 -4.14 -18.61 -5.96
C ASP A 38 -2.73 -17.96 -5.88
N TYR A 39 -2.50 -16.89 -6.64
CA TYR A 39 -1.27 -16.11 -6.53
C TYR A 39 -1.17 -15.39 -5.19
N PHE A 40 -2.20 -14.65 -4.81
CA PHE A 40 -2.23 -13.84 -3.61
C PHE A 40 -2.10 -14.70 -2.35
N GLU A 41 -2.82 -15.83 -2.33
CA GLU A 41 -2.74 -16.82 -1.26
C GLU A 41 -1.31 -17.34 -1.14
N ARG A 42 -0.71 -17.86 -2.23
CA ARG A 42 0.67 -18.37 -2.22
C ARG A 42 1.71 -17.33 -1.78
N THR A 43 1.52 -16.07 -2.15
CA THR A 43 2.50 -15.02 -1.92
C THR A 43 2.37 -14.40 -0.53
N TYR A 44 1.15 -14.22 -0.01
CA TYR A 44 0.88 -13.36 1.15
C TYR A 44 0.10 -14.02 2.29
N ILE A 45 -0.58 -15.14 2.07
CA ILE A 45 -1.41 -15.82 3.08
C ILE A 45 -0.78 -17.17 3.43
N GLU A 46 -0.55 -17.44 4.71
CA GLU A 46 -0.04 -18.74 5.15
C GLU A 46 -1.14 -19.81 5.00
N GLU A 47 -0.84 -20.93 4.34
CA GLU A 47 -1.81 -22.00 4.06
C GLU A 47 -2.25 -22.73 5.36
N PRO A 48 -3.56 -22.88 5.63
CA PRO A 48 -4.11 -24.15 6.05
C PRO A 48 -4.42 -24.95 4.77
N ASN A 49 -3.53 -25.86 4.38
CA ASN A 49 -3.64 -26.60 3.12
C ASN A 49 -4.92 -27.47 3.07
N ARG A 50 -6.00 -26.95 2.47
CA ARG A 50 -7.32 -27.62 2.39
C ARG A 50 -7.41 -28.70 1.31
N ARG A 51 -6.41 -28.82 0.41
CA ARG A 51 -6.41 -29.78 -0.72
C ARG A 51 -5.52 -31.01 -0.50
N SER A 52 -4.89 -31.15 0.67
CA SER A 52 -4.08 -32.32 0.99
C SER A 52 -4.92 -33.49 1.50
N LEU A 53 -5.11 -34.50 0.66
CA LEU A 53 -5.65 -35.83 1.03
C LEU A 53 -4.69 -36.65 1.95
N ARG A 54 -3.53 -36.10 2.36
CA ARG A 54 -2.49 -36.81 3.14
C ARG A 54 -1.88 -36.00 4.29
N GLY A 55 -2.69 -35.18 4.95
CA GLY A 55 -2.27 -34.45 6.15
C GLY A 55 -1.87 -33.00 5.89
N VAL A 56 -2.13 -32.15 6.88
CA VAL A 56 -1.99 -30.69 6.79
C VAL A 56 -0.50 -30.33 6.78
N VAL A 57 0.10 -30.20 5.60
CA VAL A 57 1.39 -29.53 5.46
C VAL A 57 1.10 -28.03 5.31
N ARG A 58 1.37 -27.25 6.37
CA ARG A 58 1.34 -25.78 6.28
C ARG A 58 2.48 -25.34 5.36
N ARG A 59 2.17 -24.70 4.23
CA ARG A 59 3.18 -23.95 3.48
C ARG A 59 3.27 -22.54 4.04
N ASN A 60 4.48 -22.12 4.36
CA ASN A 60 4.77 -20.73 4.68
C ASN A 60 4.55 -19.87 3.44
N SER A 61 3.94 -18.70 3.61
CA SER A 61 3.85 -17.71 2.53
C SER A 61 5.25 -17.23 2.14
N LEU A 62 5.38 -16.69 0.92
CA LEU A 62 6.65 -16.08 0.48
C LEU A 62 7.00 -14.84 1.30
N PHE A 63 5.98 -14.12 1.77
CA PHE A 63 6.11 -12.96 2.65
C PHE A 63 5.17 -13.10 3.83
N ALA A 64 5.70 -12.96 5.04
CA ALA A 64 4.91 -13.09 6.27
C ALA A 64 3.93 -11.93 6.40
N VAL A 65 2.78 -12.15 7.06
CA VAL A 65 1.74 -11.12 7.22
C VAL A 65 2.28 -9.85 7.87
N ILE A 66 3.15 -9.97 8.87
CA ILE A 66 3.82 -8.84 9.52
C ILE A 66 4.62 -7.94 8.55
N GLU A 67 5.13 -8.48 7.44
CA GLU A 67 5.98 -7.73 6.50
C GLU A 67 5.17 -6.81 5.58
N TRP A 68 3.94 -7.22 5.22
CA TRP A 68 3.11 -6.49 4.28
C TRP A 68 1.88 -5.83 4.90
N ASN A 69 1.46 -6.25 6.10
CA ASN A 69 0.31 -5.68 6.79
C ASN A 69 0.62 -4.25 7.28
N MET A 70 -0.19 -3.30 6.83
CA MET A 70 0.01 -1.87 7.10
C MET A 70 -0.62 -1.42 8.44
N ASN A 71 -1.15 -2.34 9.25
CA ASN A 71 -1.89 -2.03 10.48
C ASN A 71 -1.06 -1.21 11.48
N GLN A 72 0.07 -1.75 11.94
CA GLN A 72 0.94 -1.05 12.89
C GLN A 72 1.42 0.29 12.36
N ARG A 73 1.71 0.34 11.06
CA ARG A 73 2.14 1.55 10.38
C ARG A 73 1.05 2.62 10.33
N THR A 74 -0.20 2.23 10.05
CA THR A 74 -1.34 3.17 10.04
C THR A 74 -1.62 3.73 11.44
N LEU A 75 -1.36 2.94 12.48
CA LEU A 75 -1.50 3.36 13.87
C LEU A 75 -0.36 4.28 14.34
N THR A 76 0.87 4.03 13.87
CA THR A 76 2.08 4.79 14.26
C THR A 76 2.37 6.00 13.38
N ASP A 77 1.57 6.23 12.34
CA ASP A 77 1.74 7.32 11.37
C ASP A 77 3.12 7.33 10.68
N SER A 78 3.71 6.15 10.49
CA SER A 78 5.02 6.05 9.85
C SER A 78 4.92 6.21 8.32
N GLY A 79 5.86 6.93 7.70
CA GLY A 79 5.89 7.15 6.25
C GLY A 79 6.05 5.86 5.43
N ARG A 80 5.56 5.81 4.17
CA ARG A 80 5.88 4.68 3.25
C ARG A 80 7.30 4.92 2.74
N THR A 81 8.15 3.90 2.76
CA THR A 81 9.40 3.92 1.96
C THR A 81 9.11 4.16 0.48
N ASN A 82 7.98 3.68 -0.02
CA ASN A 82 7.56 3.96 -1.38
C ASN A 82 7.11 5.42 -1.59
N ASN A 83 6.68 6.17 -0.56
CA ASN A 83 6.26 7.56 -0.74
C ASN A 83 7.44 8.45 -1.18
N SER A 84 8.66 8.18 -0.66
CA SER A 84 9.84 8.95 -1.06
C SER A 84 10.28 8.60 -2.49
N VAL A 85 10.20 7.33 -2.88
CA VAL A 85 10.50 6.88 -4.25
C VAL A 85 9.45 7.39 -5.24
N GLU A 86 8.16 7.27 -4.93
CA GLU A 86 7.06 7.84 -5.71
C GLU A 86 7.18 9.36 -5.81
N GLY A 87 7.53 10.04 -4.71
CA GLY A 87 7.77 11.47 -4.67
C GLY A 87 8.93 11.90 -5.58
N TYR A 88 10.05 11.19 -5.51
CA TYR A 88 11.21 11.41 -6.38
C TYR A 88 10.85 11.19 -7.86
N ASN A 89 10.25 10.05 -8.18
CA ASN A 89 9.84 9.72 -9.55
C ASN A 89 8.79 10.72 -10.08
N HIS A 90 7.85 11.17 -9.25
CA HIS A 90 6.87 12.18 -9.63
C HIS A 90 7.54 13.54 -9.91
N LYS A 91 8.48 13.97 -9.06
CA LYS A 91 9.24 15.21 -9.26
C LYS A 91 10.08 15.14 -10.54
N LEU A 92 10.72 13.99 -10.79
CA LEU A 92 11.51 13.74 -12.00
C LEU A 92 10.64 13.76 -13.26
N ASN A 93 9.50 13.06 -13.24
CA ASN A 93 8.55 13.05 -14.35
C ASN A 93 7.98 14.46 -14.64
N ASN A 94 7.67 15.23 -13.61
CA ASN A 94 7.22 16.62 -13.74
C ASN A 94 8.31 17.56 -14.25
N HIS A 95 9.59 17.23 -14.04
CA HIS A 95 10.73 17.98 -14.53
C HIS A 95 10.90 17.80 -16.04
N PHE A 96 10.87 16.56 -16.53
CA PHE A 96 11.06 16.28 -17.97
C PHE A 96 9.78 16.49 -18.79
N ARG A 97 8.60 16.10 -18.28
CA ARG A 97 7.29 16.19 -18.97
C ARG A 97 7.23 15.51 -20.34
N VAL A 98 8.23 14.70 -20.69
CA VAL A 98 8.33 13.97 -21.95
C VAL A 98 8.78 12.54 -21.66
N SER A 99 8.28 11.57 -22.44
CA SER A 99 8.60 10.14 -22.25
C SER A 99 10.02 9.80 -22.74
N HIS A 100 10.46 10.42 -23.82
CA HIS A 100 11.72 10.09 -24.51
C HIS A 100 12.48 11.37 -24.90
N PRO A 101 13.10 12.07 -23.93
CA PRO A 101 13.93 13.23 -24.24
C PRO A 101 15.18 12.78 -25.04
N PRO A 102 15.66 13.59 -25.99
CA PRO A 102 16.98 13.40 -26.59
C PRO A 102 18.06 13.32 -25.49
N LEU A 103 19.10 12.51 -25.70
CA LEU A 103 20.12 12.25 -24.67
C LEU A 103 20.73 13.54 -24.08
N TRP A 104 20.97 14.54 -24.92
CA TRP A 104 21.53 15.82 -24.48
C TRP A 104 20.57 16.62 -23.60
N ASP A 105 19.28 16.65 -23.96
CA ASP A 105 18.25 17.30 -23.15
C ASP A 105 18.00 16.53 -21.85
N PHE A 106 18.13 15.21 -21.89
CA PHE A 106 18.07 14.37 -20.69
C PHE A 106 19.20 14.71 -19.71
N ILE A 107 20.45 14.74 -20.17
CA ILE A 107 21.62 15.07 -19.34
C ILE A 107 21.50 16.49 -18.78
N ASN A 108 21.13 17.45 -19.62
CA ASN A 108 20.97 18.84 -19.18
C ASN A 108 19.80 19.00 -18.19
N GLY A 109 18.70 18.28 -18.40
CA GLY A 109 17.58 18.23 -17.46
C GLY A 109 17.98 17.58 -16.14
N LEU A 110 18.75 16.50 -16.15
CA LEU A 110 19.24 15.87 -14.91
C LEU A 110 20.07 16.84 -14.06
N LYS A 111 20.94 17.66 -14.69
CA LYS A 111 21.71 18.69 -13.96
C LYS A 111 20.78 19.72 -13.30
N LYS A 112 19.81 20.26 -14.04
CA LYS A 112 18.82 21.20 -13.50
C LYS A 112 17.94 20.59 -12.41
N PHE A 113 17.58 19.32 -12.56
CA PHE A 113 16.82 18.60 -11.55
C PHE A 113 17.63 18.41 -10.27
N HIS A 114 18.92 18.09 -10.39
CA HIS A 114 19.84 17.99 -9.26
C HIS A 114 19.98 19.33 -8.52
N GLU A 115 20.19 20.43 -9.24
CA GLU A 115 20.22 21.79 -8.66
C GLU A 115 18.92 22.11 -7.90
N SER A 116 17.76 21.70 -8.42
CA SER A 116 16.48 21.86 -7.72
C SER A 116 16.38 21.01 -6.45
N ILE A 117 16.99 19.83 -6.41
CA ILE A 117 17.04 19.01 -5.19
C ILE A 117 17.98 19.64 -4.17
N GLU A 118 19.14 20.16 -4.59
CA GLU A 118 20.07 20.84 -3.68
C GLU A 118 19.45 22.09 -3.05
N ALA A 119 18.69 22.86 -3.83
CA ALA A 119 17.93 24.00 -3.32
C ALA A 119 16.92 23.57 -2.24
N ASP A 120 16.16 22.49 -2.47
CA ASP A 120 15.26 21.95 -1.45
C ASP A 120 16.02 21.48 -0.21
N LEU A 121 17.15 20.78 -0.38
CA LEU A 121 17.96 20.33 0.76
C LEU A 121 18.49 21.50 1.60
N PHE A 122 18.91 22.58 0.94
CA PHE A 122 19.34 23.81 1.61
C PHE A 122 18.21 24.42 2.43
N ASP A 123 17.01 24.52 1.87
CA ASP A 123 15.84 25.03 2.56
C ASP A 123 15.41 24.14 3.74
N LEU A 124 15.52 22.81 3.63
CA LEU A 124 15.25 21.87 4.73
C LEU A 124 16.24 22.07 5.88
N ASN A 125 17.53 22.21 5.55
CA ASN A 125 18.57 22.47 6.54
C ASN A 125 18.37 23.82 7.23
N ALA A 126 17.82 24.81 6.51
CA ALA A 126 17.40 26.09 7.07
C ALA A 126 16.07 26.03 7.85
N LYS A 127 15.49 24.83 8.06
CA LYS A 127 14.19 24.60 8.71
C LYS A 127 13.03 25.33 8.07
N LYS A 128 13.09 25.57 6.76
CA LYS A 128 11.94 26.08 6.00
C LYS A 128 11.00 24.92 5.66
N ASP A 129 9.70 25.16 5.79
CA ASP A 129 8.68 24.25 5.31
C ASP A 129 8.63 24.29 3.78
N ILE A 130 9.14 23.25 3.12
CA ILE A 130 9.19 23.21 1.66
C ILE A 130 7.89 22.69 1.09
N HIS A 131 7.33 21.63 1.69
CA HIS A 131 6.14 20.95 1.18
C HIS A 131 5.16 20.69 2.31
N LYS A 132 3.96 21.25 2.20
CA LYS A 132 2.82 20.85 3.03
C LYS A 132 1.99 19.82 2.27
N PRO A 133 1.68 18.66 2.86
CA PRO A 133 0.76 17.72 2.24
C PRO A 133 -0.59 18.42 2.01
N ARG A 134 -1.26 18.06 0.91
CA ARG A 134 -2.60 18.61 0.65
C ARG A 134 -3.54 18.17 1.78
N PRO A 135 -4.44 19.04 2.29
CA PRO A 135 -5.36 18.70 3.38
C PRO A 135 -6.20 17.44 3.14
N VAL A 136 -6.50 17.14 1.86
CA VAL A 136 -7.21 15.93 1.45
C VAL A 136 -6.47 14.66 1.88
N TRP A 137 -5.13 14.63 1.77
CA TRP A 137 -4.33 13.46 2.14
C TRP A 137 -4.24 13.27 3.65
N GLU A 138 -4.16 14.37 4.40
CA GLU A 138 -4.23 14.33 5.86
C GLU A 138 -5.59 13.79 6.33
N HIS A 139 -6.67 14.25 5.70
CA HIS A 139 -8.02 13.74 5.98
C HIS A 139 -8.16 12.25 5.67
N ILE A 140 -7.63 11.81 4.53
CA ILE A 140 -7.64 10.39 4.13
C ILE A 140 -6.86 9.53 5.13
N GLU A 141 -5.66 9.94 5.54
CA GLU A 141 -4.85 9.17 6.50
C GLU A 141 -5.47 9.18 7.91
N ALA A 142 -6.03 10.32 8.36
CA ALA A 142 -6.78 10.39 9.61
C ALA A 142 -8.01 9.46 9.60
N ARG A 143 -8.75 9.43 8.49
CA ARG A 143 -9.90 8.54 8.31
C ARG A 143 -9.49 7.06 8.31
N LYS A 144 -8.41 6.69 7.63
CA LYS A 144 -7.85 5.33 7.69
C LYS A 144 -7.51 4.94 9.11
N ARG A 145 -6.81 5.80 9.85
CA ARG A 145 -6.44 5.56 11.24
C ARG A 145 -7.65 5.31 12.12
N HIS A 146 -8.69 6.14 11.99
CA HIS A 146 -9.93 5.99 12.72
C HIS A 146 -10.64 4.65 12.44
N ILE A 147 -10.73 4.26 11.16
CA ILE A 147 -11.35 2.99 10.75
C ILE A 147 -10.56 1.80 11.33
N VAL A 148 -9.24 1.86 11.30
CA VAL A 148 -8.35 0.81 11.83
C VAL A 148 -8.45 0.69 13.36
N GLN A 149 -8.51 1.82 14.08
CA GLN A 149 -8.67 1.83 15.53
C GLN A 149 -10.00 1.22 15.98
N ARG A 150 -11.07 1.40 15.18
CA ARG A 150 -12.41 0.87 15.45
C ARG A 150 -12.67 -0.53 14.87
N TYR A 151 -11.63 -1.21 14.40
CA TYR A 151 -11.78 -2.55 13.81
C TYR A 151 -12.43 -3.52 14.81
N ASP A 152 -13.54 -4.11 14.37
CA ASP A 152 -14.27 -5.17 15.06
C ASP A 152 -14.34 -6.39 14.11
N ARG A 153 -13.89 -7.55 14.61
CA ARG A 153 -13.88 -8.80 13.85
C ARG A 153 -15.30 -9.20 13.42
N ALA A 154 -16.32 -8.92 14.23
CA ALA A 154 -17.71 -9.25 13.89
C ALA A 154 -18.24 -8.40 12.72
N LYS A 155 -17.61 -7.25 12.42
CA LYS A 155 -18.02 -6.29 11.40
C LYS A 155 -16.95 -6.10 10.31
N TRP A 156 -16.20 -7.15 10.01
CA TRP A 156 -15.10 -7.11 9.04
C TRP A 156 -15.54 -6.63 7.64
N GLN A 157 -16.75 -6.97 7.18
CA GLN A 157 -17.27 -6.48 5.88
C GLN A 157 -17.41 -4.95 5.87
N GLN A 158 -18.06 -4.38 6.88
CA GLN A 158 -18.23 -2.93 7.02
C GLN A 158 -16.88 -2.21 7.11
N PHE A 159 -15.89 -2.83 7.76
CA PHE A 159 -14.53 -2.33 7.80
C PHE A 159 -13.90 -2.27 6.40
N LEU A 160 -13.98 -3.37 5.62
CA LEU A 160 -13.41 -3.41 4.28
C LEU A 160 -14.10 -2.42 3.34
N GLU A 161 -15.43 -2.29 3.42
CA GLU A 161 -16.19 -1.29 2.66
C GLU A 161 -15.76 0.13 3.03
N SER A 162 -15.69 0.44 4.32
CA SER A 162 -15.24 1.75 4.81
C SER A 162 -13.81 2.09 4.37
N MET A 163 -12.91 1.09 4.38
CA MET A 163 -11.55 1.24 3.87
C MET A 163 -11.53 1.44 2.36
N ALA A 164 -12.37 0.72 1.61
CA ALA A 164 -12.49 0.86 0.16
C ALA A 164 -12.93 2.27 -0.23
N ASP A 165 -13.99 2.77 0.41
CA ASP A 165 -14.53 4.11 0.18
C ASP A 165 -13.47 5.17 0.44
N THR A 166 -12.70 5.02 1.52
CA THR A 166 -11.62 5.95 1.88
C THR A 166 -10.46 5.94 0.87
N MET A 167 -10.29 4.87 0.07
CA MET A 167 -9.22 4.74 -0.92
C MET A 167 -9.64 5.05 -2.36
N LEU A 168 -10.94 5.28 -2.60
CA LEU A 168 -11.50 5.58 -3.93
C LEU A 168 -11.64 7.09 -4.22
N PHE A 169 -11.24 7.94 -3.27
CA PHE A 169 -11.10 9.39 -3.43
C PHE A 169 -9.67 9.80 -3.74
#